data_AF-A0A914QDD5-F1
#
_entry.id   AF-A0A914QDD5-F1
#
_cell.length_a   1.000
_cell.length_b   1.000
_cell.length_c   1.000
_cell.angle_alpha   90.00
_cell.angle_beta   90.00
_cell.angle_gamma   90.00
#
_symmetry.space_group_name_H-M   'P 1'
#
loop_
_entity.id
_entity.type
_entity.pdbx_description
1 polymer ?
#
loop_
_entity_poly.entity_id
_entity_poly.type
_entity_poly.pdbx_seq_one_letter_code
_entity_poly.pdbx_strand_id
1 'polypeptide(L)'
;MPDGGYVELSQLSKFYENSAKGDPEQLAQIFRSALSYLCNNVVPHMTRIQIDEYELCTLFGIFLWRDSVSELSPEARNILFQTREDLFKDLHLHYRAIGITDFDITVKLGNLFLLIPKLEHSVKLFRENFNIAELFNMIEQDPCCRHYHETSVKT
;
A
#
# COMPACT_ATOMS: atom_id res chain seq x y z
N MET A 1 -3.51 13.54 -3.89
CA MET A 1 -4.40 13.91 -5.01
C MET A 1 -3.74 15.11 -5.71
N PRO A 2 -3.67 15.17 -7.05
CA PRO A 2 -2.87 16.17 -7.79
C PRO A 2 -3.21 17.64 -7.48
N ASP A 3 -4.37 17.86 -6.89
CA ASP A 3 -5.01 19.12 -6.50
C ASP A 3 -4.86 19.47 -5.00
N GLY A 4 -4.22 18.61 -4.19
CA GLY A 4 -4.05 18.85 -2.75
C GLY A 4 -5.32 18.59 -1.90
N GLY A 5 -6.33 17.93 -2.48
CA GLY A 5 -7.54 17.51 -1.75
C GLY A 5 -7.24 16.50 -0.63
N TYR A 6 -8.05 16.52 0.43
CA TYR A 6 -8.02 15.54 1.52
C TYR A 6 -9.29 14.67 1.52
N VAL A 7 -9.18 13.45 2.02
CA VAL A 7 -10.31 12.53 2.18
C VAL A 7 -10.84 12.62 3.60
N GLU A 8 -12.07 13.09 3.77
CA GLU A 8 -12.78 13.03 5.05
C GLU A 8 -13.78 11.87 5.04
N LEU A 9 -13.61 10.90 5.95
CA LEU A 9 -14.48 9.70 6.01
C LEU A 9 -15.97 10.03 6.21
N SER A 10 -16.26 11.11 6.91
CA SER A 10 -17.61 11.63 7.15
C SER A 10 -18.24 12.25 5.89
N GLN A 11 -17.42 12.71 4.93
CA GLN A 11 -17.84 13.41 3.72
C GLN A 11 -17.36 12.69 2.46
N LEU A 12 -17.30 11.35 2.50
CA LEU A 12 -16.70 10.56 1.44
C LEU A 12 -17.46 10.66 0.10
N SER A 13 -18.77 10.90 0.11
CA SER A 13 -19.53 11.16 -1.12
C SER A 13 -19.07 12.43 -1.83
N LYS A 14 -18.74 13.49 -1.10
CA LYS A 14 -18.21 14.73 -1.69
C LYS A 14 -16.90 14.51 -2.43
N PHE A 15 -16.05 13.63 -1.90
CA PHE A 15 -14.80 13.24 -2.56
C PHE A 15 -15.04 12.62 -3.94
N TYR A 16 -16.15 11.89 -4.11
CA TYR A 16 -16.47 11.20 -5.35
C TYR A 16 -17.36 12.00 -6.32
N GLU A 17 -17.87 13.17 -5.94
CA GLU A 17 -18.81 13.99 -6.76
C GLU A 17 -18.31 14.25 -8.19
N ASN A 18 -17.01 14.48 -8.36
CA ASN A 18 -16.42 14.82 -9.66
C ASN A 18 -15.83 13.62 -10.41
N SER A 19 -15.78 12.44 -9.79
CA SER A 19 -15.14 11.23 -10.35
C SER A 19 -16.08 10.05 -10.56
N ALA A 20 -17.26 10.08 -9.93
CA ALA A 20 -18.26 9.04 -10.06
C ALA A 20 -18.99 9.18 -11.40
N LYS A 21 -19.14 8.06 -12.12
CA LYS A 21 -20.04 7.96 -13.29
C LYS A 21 -21.50 7.75 -12.91
N GLY A 22 -21.76 7.43 -11.64
CA GLY A 22 -23.08 7.17 -11.08
C GLY A 22 -23.27 7.95 -9.77
N ASP A 23 -24.10 7.43 -8.87
CA ASP A 23 -24.36 8.03 -7.57
C ASP A 23 -23.09 8.05 -6.69
N PRO A 24 -22.56 9.24 -6.33
CA PRO A 24 -21.36 9.37 -5.49
C PRO A 24 -21.51 8.72 -4.11
N GLU A 25 -22.73 8.66 -3.56
CA GLU A 25 -22.96 8.03 -2.24
C GLU A 25 -22.79 6.51 -2.31
N GLN A 26 -23.26 5.88 -3.40
CA GLN A 26 -23.03 4.45 -3.62
C GLN A 26 -21.54 4.14 -3.79
N LEU A 27 -20.82 4.98 -4.54
CA LEU A 27 -19.38 4.81 -4.70
C LEU A 27 -18.63 5.01 -3.38
N ALA A 28 -19.02 6.01 -2.59
CA ALA A 28 -18.51 6.22 -1.25
C ALA A 28 -18.75 5.00 -0.36
N GLN A 29 -19.93 4.40 -0.41
CA GLN A 29 -20.27 3.23 0.38
C GLN A 29 -19.42 2.00 0.03
N ILE A 30 -19.09 1.81 -1.25
CA ILE A 30 -18.18 0.75 -1.71
C ILE A 30 -16.80 0.94 -1.05
N PHE A 31 -16.21 2.13 -1.13
CA PHE A 31 -14.85 2.38 -0.63
C PHE A 31 -14.76 2.62 0.88
N ARG A 32 -15.88 2.86 1.57
CA ARG A 32 -15.93 3.19 3.00
C ARG A 32 -15.23 2.16 3.87
N SER A 33 -15.37 0.87 3.57
CA SER A 33 -14.75 -0.22 4.34
C SER A 33 -13.22 -0.14 4.30
N ALA A 34 -12.63 0.00 3.12
CA ALA A 34 -11.19 0.07 2.91
C ALA A 34 -10.58 1.33 3.54
N LEU A 35 -11.21 2.49 3.33
CA LEU A 35 -10.76 3.75 3.92
C LEU A 35 -10.89 3.77 5.44
N SER A 36 -11.98 3.21 5.98
CA SER A 36 -12.14 3.07 7.44
C SER A 36 -11.08 2.13 8.01
N TYR A 37 -10.73 1.05 7.31
CA TYR A 37 -9.66 0.16 7.73
C TYR A 37 -8.32 0.90 7.78
N LEU A 38 -7.97 1.67 6.75
CA LEU A 38 -6.76 2.50 6.74
C LEU A 38 -6.70 3.44 7.94
N CYS A 39 -7.74 4.26 8.13
CA CYS A 39 -7.77 5.28 9.19
C CYS A 39 -7.80 4.68 10.60
N ASN A 40 -8.38 3.49 10.78
CA ASN A 40 -8.53 2.87 12.10
C ASN A 40 -7.42 1.86 12.44
N ASN A 41 -6.69 1.33 11.44
CA ASN A 41 -5.72 0.25 11.67
C ASN A 41 -4.31 0.56 11.17
N VAL A 42 -4.18 1.23 10.02
CA VAL A 42 -2.88 1.52 9.39
C VAL A 42 -2.33 2.84 9.93
N VAL A 43 -3.10 3.93 9.82
CA VAL A 43 -2.69 5.25 10.29
C VAL A 43 -2.32 5.25 11.78
N PRO A 44 -3.12 4.69 12.70
CA PRO A 44 -2.78 4.70 14.12
C PRO A 44 -1.53 3.87 14.41
N HIS A 45 -1.29 2.80 13.64
CA HIS A 45 -0.09 2.00 13.76
C HIS A 45 1.15 2.79 13.33
N MET A 46 1.08 3.46 12.16
CA MET A 46 2.13 4.35 11.66
C MET A 46 2.44 5.48 12.64
N THR A 47 1.41 6.11 13.22
CA THR A 47 1.57 7.16 14.24
C THR A 47 2.22 6.62 15.51
N ARG A 48 1.79 5.44 16.00
CA ARG A 48 2.33 4.83 17.21
C ARG A 48 3.80 4.48 17.09
N ILE A 49 4.24 3.97 15.94
CA ILE A 49 5.65 3.62 15.71
C ILE A 49 6.49 4.83 15.28
N GLN A 50 5.85 5.99 15.06
CA GLN A 50 6.46 7.20 14.54
C GLN A 50 7.27 6.91 13.27
N ILE A 51 6.60 6.35 12.27
CA ILE A 51 7.27 5.94 11.04
C ILE A 51 7.96 7.13 10.36
N ASP A 52 9.24 6.96 10.02
CA ASP A 52 10.03 7.95 9.30
C ASP A 52 10.14 7.64 7.79
N GLU A 53 10.78 8.54 7.04
CA GLU A 53 10.97 8.40 5.61
C GLU A 53 11.87 7.22 5.22
N TYR A 54 12.85 6.84 6.05
CA TYR A 54 13.75 5.72 5.78
C TYR A 54 13.01 4.39 5.95
N GLU A 55 12.24 4.26 7.03
CA GLU A 55 11.34 3.15 7.30
C GLU A 55 10.31 2.99 6.18
N LEU A 56 9.71 4.09 5.72
CA LEU A 56 8.75 4.07 4.62
C LEU A 56 9.41 3.65 3.29
N CYS A 57 10.60 4.15 2.98
CA CYS A 57 11.37 3.73 1.81
C CYS A 57 11.70 2.23 1.85
N THR A 58 12.12 1.72 3.01
CA THR A 58 12.38 0.29 3.20
C THR A 58 11.11 -0.54 2.98
N LEU A 59 9.96 -0.12 3.51
CA LEU A 59 8.68 -0.80 3.25
C LEU A 59 8.33 -0.82 1.76
N PHE A 60 8.47 0.30 1.04
CA PHE A 60 8.26 0.33 -0.41
C PHE A 60 9.20 -0.62 -1.15
N GLY A 61 10.48 -0.66 -0.77
CA GLY A 61 11.44 -1.62 -1.30
C GLY A 61 10.99 -3.07 -1.09
N ILE A 62 10.53 -3.42 0.11
CA ILE A 62 10.01 -4.77 0.40
C ILE A 62 8.81 -5.12 -0.48
N PHE A 63 7.87 -4.19 -0.65
CA PHE A 63 6.68 -4.43 -1.49
C PHE A 63 7.00 -4.51 -2.98
N LEU A 64 7.99 -3.74 -3.45
CA LEU A 64 8.44 -3.76 -4.83
C LEU A 64 9.17 -5.08 -5.15
N TRP A 65 10.08 -5.50 -4.28
CA TRP A 65 10.90 -6.71 -4.42
C TRP A 65 10.21 -7.95 -3.86
N ARG A 66 8.94 -8.18 -4.23
CA ARG A 66 8.15 -9.34 -3.77
C ARG A 66 8.52 -10.64 -4.50
N ASP A 67 8.79 -11.69 -3.76
CA ASP A 67 9.22 -13.01 -4.29
C ASP A 67 8.06 -13.87 -4.82
N SER A 68 6.83 -13.37 -4.69
CA SER A 68 5.59 -14.00 -5.13
C SER A 68 5.24 -13.76 -6.60
N VAL A 69 6.12 -13.12 -7.38
CA VAL A 69 5.90 -12.94 -8.83
C VAL A 69 6.17 -14.27 -9.52
N SER A 70 5.21 -14.75 -10.31
CA SER A 70 5.37 -15.93 -11.15
C SER A 70 6.44 -15.67 -12.22
N GLU A 71 7.16 -16.71 -12.63
CA GLU A 71 8.11 -16.66 -13.78
C GLU A 71 9.41 -15.87 -13.58
N LEU A 72 9.79 -15.53 -12.34
CA LEU A 72 11.14 -15.00 -12.08
C LEU A 72 12.22 -16.05 -12.36
N SER A 73 13.25 -15.67 -13.13
CA SER A 73 14.45 -16.50 -13.31
C SER A 73 15.17 -16.70 -11.97
N PRO A 74 15.98 -17.77 -11.81
CA PRO A 74 16.78 -17.98 -10.61
C PRO A 74 17.69 -16.78 -10.29
N GLU A 75 18.27 -16.15 -11.31
CA GLU A 75 19.14 -14.98 -11.18
C GLU A 75 18.36 -13.77 -10.68
N ALA A 76 17.17 -13.51 -11.24
CA ALA A 76 16.31 -12.42 -10.80
C ALA A 76 15.84 -12.62 -9.35
N ARG A 77 15.54 -13.86 -8.96
CA ARG A 77 15.18 -14.21 -7.58
C ARG A 77 16.35 -13.99 -6.62
N ASN A 78 17.58 -14.29 -7.03
CA ASN A 78 18.76 -14.01 -6.22
C ASN A 78 18.98 -12.50 -6.02
N ILE A 79 18.86 -11.70 -7.09
CA ILE A 79 18.94 -10.23 -7.01
C ILE A 79 17.88 -9.68 -6.06
N LEU A 80 16.66 -10.22 -6.13
CA LEU A 80 15.55 -9.83 -5.26
C LEU A 80 15.88 -10.07 -3.78
N PHE A 81 16.35 -11.27 -3.43
CA PHE A 81 16.68 -11.57 -2.04
C PHE A 81 17.86 -10.73 -1.53
N GLN A 82 18.89 -10.56 -2.36
CA GLN A 82 20.03 -9.70 -2.04
C GLN A 82 19.59 -8.25 -1.79
N THR A 83 18.74 -7.70 -2.66
CA THR A 83 18.26 -6.32 -2.54
C THR A 83 17.44 -6.13 -1.26
N ARG A 84 16.60 -7.10 -0.88
CA ARG A 84 15.85 -7.04 0.40
C ARG A 84 16.79 -7.09 1.60
N GLU A 85 17.81 -7.93 1.56
CA GLU A 85 18.81 -8.01 2.62
C GLU A 85 19.57 -6.69 2.77
N ASP A 86 19.96 -6.07 1.66
CA ASP A 86 20.66 -4.79 1.66
C ASP A 86 19.79 -3.65 2.18
N LEU A 87 18.49 -3.61 1.83
CA LEU A 87 17.53 -2.67 2.42
C LEU A 87 17.43 -2.80 3.95
N PHE A 88 17.48 -4.02 4.49
CA PHE A 88 17.47 -4.24 5.94
C PHE A 88 18.77 -3.81 6.60
N LYS A 89 19.91 -4.08 5.96
CA LYS A 89 21.23 -3.64 6.44
C LYS A 89 21.30 -2.11 6.46
N ASP A 90 20.85 -1.45 5.40
CA ASP A 90 20.87 0.01 5.30
C ASP A 90 20.02 0.67 6.39
N LEU A 91 18.80 0.16 6.62
CA LEU A 91 17.94 0.66 7.70
C LEU A 91 18.58 0.43 9.08
N HIS A 92 19.20 -0.73 9.29
CA HIS A 92 19.91 -1.03 10.54
C HIS A 92 21.14 -0.13 10.74
N LEU A 93 21.90 0.15 9.68
CA LEU A 93 23.06 1.06 9.73
C LEU A 93 22.61 2.50 10.00
N HIS A 94 21.51 2.94 9.38
CA HIS A 94 20.90 4.23 9.67
C HIS A 94 20.58 4.39 11.15
N TYR A 95 19.90 3.41 11.76
CA TYR A 95 19.58 3.46 13.18
C TYR A 95 20.81 3.52 14.09
N ARG A 96 21.85 2.74 13.77
CA ARG A 96 23.12 2.81 14.50
C ARG A 96 23.76 4.19 14.37
N ALA A 97 23.72 4.80 13.19
CA ALA A 97 24.29 6.12 12.94
C ALA A 97 23.61 7.24 13.75
N ILE A 98 22.31 7.10 14.03
CA ILE A 98 21.56 8.02 14.90
C ILE A 98 21.55 7.61 16.39
N GLY A 99 22.36 6.61 16.76
CA GLY A 99 22.63 6.24 18.15
C GLY A 99 21.61 5.30 18.81
N ILE A 100 20.76 4.62 18.03
CA ILE A 100 19.83 3.62 18.56
C ILE A 100 20.59 2.32 18.88
N THR A 101 20.28 1.70 20.01
CA THR A 101 20.91 0.44 20.43
C THR A 101 20.43 -0.74 19.59
N ASP A 102 21.25 -1.79 19.43
CA ASP A 102 20.86 -2.98 18.66
C ASP A 102 19.58 -3.67 19.18
N PHE A 103 19.36 -3.60 20.49
CA PHE A 103 18.13 -4.10 21.10
C PHE A 103 16.90 -3.28 20.65
N ASP A 104 16.99 -1.96 20.73
CA ASP A 104 15.91 -1.07 20.31
C ASP A 104 15.68 -1.12 18.79
N ILE A 105 16.74 -1.31 17.99
CA ILE A 105 16.64 -1.55 16.54
C ILE A 105 15.78 -2.78 16.26
N THR A 106 16.04 -3.87 16.96
CA THR A 106 15.28 -5.12 16.80
C THR A 106 13.79 -4.89 17.10
N VAL A 107 13.48 -4.16 18.18
CA VAL A 107 12.10 -3.81 18.54
C VAL A 107 11.46 -2.89 17.50
N LYS A 108 12.18 -1.89 16.99
CA LYS A 108 11.67 -0.94 15.98
C LYS A 108 11.41 -1.64 14.65
N LEU A 109 12.33 -2.49 14.17
CA LEU A 109 12.14 -3.32 12.97
C LEU A 109 10.96 -4.29 13.12
N GLY A 110 10.84 -4.95 14.28
CA GLY A 110 9.71 -5.85 14.54
C GLY A 110 8.37 -5.11 14.46
N ASN A 111 8.27 -3.94 15.08
CA ASN A 111 7.08 -3.10 14.99
C ASN A 111 6.83 -2.60 13.56
N LEU A 112 7.87 -2.22 12.81
CA LEU A 112 7.75 -1.81 11.41
C LEU A 112 7.17 -2.94 10.55
N PHE A 113 7.67 -4.17 10.70
CA PHE A 113 7.19 -5.31 9.90
C PHE A 113 5.78 -5.78 10.28
N LEU A 114 5.32 -5.53 11.50
CA LEU A 114 3.91 -5.75 11.88
C LEU A 114 2.94 -4.81 11.12
N LEU A 115 3.43 -3.76 10.45
CA LEU A 115 2.63 -2.92 9.56
C LEU A 115 2.34 -3.62 8.21
N ILE A 116 3.24 -4.48 7.73
CA ILE A 116 3.13 -5.17 6.42
C ILE A 116 1.77 -5.86 6.24
N PRO A 117 1.33 -6.78 7.12
CA PRO A 117 0.06 -7.48 6.92
C PRO A 117 -1.15 -6.54 6.94
N LYS A 118 -1.08 -5.42 7.65
CA LYS A 118 -2.14 -4.40 7.65
C LYS A 118 -2.21 -3.68 6.30
N LEU A 119 -1.06 -3.33 5.73
CA LEU A 119 -0.98 -2.73 4.39
C LEU A 119 -1.47 -3.69 3.32
N GLU A 120 -1.04 -4.96 3.36
CA GLU A 120 -1.51 -5.98 2.42
C GLU A 120 -3.02 -6.20 2.52
N HIS A 121 -3.59 -6.25 3.73
CA HIS A 121 -5.04 -6.36 3.92
C HIS A 121 -5.77 -5.14 3.35
N SER A 122 -5.26 -3.93 3.59
CA SER A 122 -5.82 -2.71 3.02
C SER A 122 -5.85 -2.77 1.48
N VAL A 123 -4.75 -3.17 0.84
CA VAL A 123 -4.68 -3.30 -0.63
C VAL A 123 -5.70 -4.34 -1.14
N LYS A 124 -5.91 -5.45 -0.43
CA LYS A 124 -6.94 -6.43 -0.79
C LYS A 124 -8.35 -5.83 -0.76
N LEU A 125 -8.70 -5.10 0.31
CA LEU A 125 -9.98 -4.40 0.41
C LEU A 125 -10.17 -3.39 -0.72
N PHE A 126 -9.13 -2.59 -1.04
CA PHE A 126 -9.20 -1.67 -2.17
C PHE A 126 -9.42 -2.39 -3.49
N ARG A 127 -8.69 -3.49 -3.75
CA ARG A 127 -8.83 -4.26 -4.97
C ARG A 127 -10.25 -4.82 -5.13
N GLU A 128 -10.83 -5.36 -4.06
CA GLU A 128 -12.22 -5.84 -4.04
C GLU A 128 -13.19 -4.70 -4.36
N ASN A 129 -13.03 -3.55 -3.71
CA ASN A 129 -13.85 -2.36 -3.94
C ASN A 129 -13.74 -1.83 -5.38
N PHE A 130 -12.53 -1.81 -5.95
CA PHE A 130 -12.32 -1.44 -7.36
C PHE A 130 -13.02 -2.41 -8.32
N ASN A 131 -12.92 -3.73 -8.09
CA ASN A 131 -13.62 -4.72 -8.91
C ASN A 131 -15.14 -4.54 -8.87
N ILE A 132 -15.71 -4.22 -7.69
CA ILE A 132 -17.15 -3.94 -7.54
C ILE A 132 -17.52 -2.66 -8.29
N ALA A 133 -16.77 -1.57 -8.10
CA ALA A 133 -17.02 -0.30 -8.78
C ALA A 133 -16.91 -0.44 -10.31
N GLU A 134 -15.99 -1.27 -10.80
CA GLU A 134 -15.85 -1.60 -12.21
C GLU A 134 -17.05 -2.41 -12.74
N LEU A 135 -17.47 -3.46 -12.01
CA LEU A 135 -18.63 -4.29 -12.40
C LEU A 135 -19.90 -3.45 -12.61
N PHE A 136 -20.08 -2.41 -11.80
CA PHE A 136 -21.21 -1.48 -11.89
C PHE A 136 -20.91 -0.22 -12.73
N ASN A 137 -19.75 -0.14 -13.40
CA ASN A 137 -19.30 0.99 -14.23
C ASN A 137 -19.40 2.35 -13.49
N MET A 138 -19.06 2.37 -12.21
CA MET A 138 -19.20 3.55 -11.34
C MET A 138 -17.98 4.49 -11.38
N ILE A 139 -16.86 4.02 -11.91
CA ILE A 139 -15.61 4.78 -12.02
C ILE A 139 -15.10 4.81 -13.46
N GLU A 140 -14.36 5.87 -13.77
CA GLU A 140 -13.61 5.96 -15.01
C GLU A 140 -12.30 5.20 -14.86
N GLN A 141 -12.16 4.07 -15.56
CA GLN A 141 -10.88 3.36 -15.59
C GLN A 141 -9.84 4.26 -16.24
N ASP A 142 -8.78 4.56 -15.48
CA ASP A 142 -7.60 5.21 -15.99
C ASP A 142 -7.04 4.40 -17.17
N PRO A 143 -6.67 5.06 -18.30
CA PRO A 143 -6.04 4.39 -19.44
C PRO A 143 -4.88 3.46 -19.05
N CYS A 144 -4.11 3.77 -18.00
CA CYS A 144 -3.01 2.92 -17.55
C CYS A 144 -3.48 1.56 -17.00
N CYS A 145 -4.67 1.48 -16.41
CA CYS A 145 -5.22 0.26 -15.81
C CYS A 145 -5.85 -0.69 -16.85
N ARG A 146 -6.30 -0.17 -18.01
CA ARG A 146 -6.88 -1.00 -19.08
C ARG A 146 -5.88 -2.02 -19.64
N HIS A 147 -4.61 -1.65 -19.74
CA HIS A 147 -3.58 -2.49 -20.35
C HIS A 147 -3.23 -3.74 -19.54
N TYR A 148 -3.38 -3.68 -18.20
CA TYR A 148 -3.15 -4.82 -17.31
C TYR A 148 -4.24 -5.89 -17.41
N HIS A 149 -5.48 -5.50 -17.72
CA HIS A 149 -6.58 -6.47 -17.91
C HIS A 149 -6.42 -7.25 -19.22
N GLU A 150 -6.00 -6.59 -20.31
CA GLU A 150 -5.79 -7.24 -21.62
C GLU A 150 -4.69 -8.30 -21.61
N THR A 151 -3.73 -8.20 -20.70
CA THR A 151 -2.65 -9.19 -20.53
C THR A 151 -3.07 -10.37 -19.66
N SER A 152 -3.95 -10.16 -18.67
CA SER A 152 -4.41 -11.22 -17.76
C SER A 152 -5.48 -12.17 -18.32
N VAL A 153 -6.10 -11.82 -19.46
CA VAL A 153 -7.11 -12.66 -20.15
C VAL A 153 -6.49 -13.56 -21.23
N LYS A 154 -5.17 -13.44 -21.49
CA LYS A 154 -4.46 -14.19 -22.54
C LYS A 154 -3.65 -15.40 -22.05
N THR A 155 -3.87 -15.85 -20.82
CA THR A 155 -3.35 -17.11 -20.25
C THR A 155 -4.49 -18.00 -19.84
#